data_AF-A0A435ESU5-F1
#
_entry.id   AF-A0A435ESU5-F1
#
_cell.length_a   1.000
_cell.length_b   1.000
_cell.length_c   1.000
_cell.angle_alpha   90.00
_cell.angle_beta   90.00
_cell.angle_gamma   90.00
#
_symmetry.space_group_name_H-M   'P 1'
#
loop_
_entity.id
_entity.type
_entity.pdbx_description
1 polymer ?
#
loop_
_entity_poly.entity_id
_entity_poly.type
_entity_poly.pdbx_seq_one_letter_code
_entity_poly.pdbx_strand_id
1 'polypeptide(L)' 'NNLSGIVTVTDTRIERILRLATWPLSRIGQPKQVGNTEAVAGFLDISYASLLRIRWRGRLNGPVLWQPVLIQSA' A
#
# COMPACT_ATOMS: atom_id res chain seq x y z
N ASN A 1 -12.63 13.54 2.28
CA ASN A 1 -11.67 12.44 2.00
C ASN A 1 -10.81 12.70 0.78
N ASN A 2 -9.65 13.34 0.94
CA ASN A 2 -8.67 13.54 -0.14
C ASN A 2 -7.31 12.94 0.26
N LEU A 3 -7.30 11.64 0.55
CA LEU A 3 -6.06 10.92 0.89
C LEU A 3 -5.30 10.64 -0.40
N SER A 4 -4.07 11.15 -0.49
CA SER A 4 -3.20 10.97 -1.66
C SER A 4 -2.16 9.85 -1.48
N GLY A 5 -1.97 9.37 -0.26
CA GLY A 5 -1.17 8.18 -0.04
C GLY A 5 -1.18 7.61 1.37
N ILE A 6 -0.45 6.51 1.49
CA ILE A 6 -0.29 5.73 2.72
C ILE A 6 1.17 5.81 3.12
N VAL A 7 1.45 6.35 4.29
CA VAL A 7 2.79 6.28 4.89
C VAL A 7 2.87 5.00 5.71
N THR A 8 3.91 4.21 5.48
CA THR A 8 4.09 2.92 6.16
C THR A 8 5.56 2.60 6.39
N VAL A 9 5.83 1.82 7.43
CA VAL A 9 7.09 1.09 7.62
C VAL A 9 6.77 -0.38 7.38
N THR A 10 7.43 -0.99 6.41
CA THR A 10 7.15 -2.38 6.03
C THR A 10 8.42 -3.17 5.81
N ASP A 11 8.38 -4.48 6.05
CA ASP A 11 9.51 -5.39 5.77
C ASP A 11 9.84 -5.35 4.26
N THR A 12 11.13 -5.45 3.91
CA THR A 12 11.60 -5.36 2.52
C THR A 12 11.04 -6.46 1.62
N ARG A 13 10.56 -7.58 2.19
CA ARG A 13 9.78 -8.61 1.49
C ARG A 13 8.40 -8.11 1.09
N ILE A 14 7.69 -7.39 1.97
CA ILE A 14 6.39 -6.79 1.64
C ILE A 14 6.58 -5.69 0.60
N GLU A 15 7.60 -4.84 0.74
CA GLU A 15 7.95 -3.85 -0.28
C GLU A 15 8.18 -4.50 -1.65
N ARG A 16 8.87 -5.64 -1.70
CA ARG A 16 9.04 -6.42 -2.93
C ARG A 16 7.71 -6.92 -3.49
N ILE A 17 6.79 -7.42 -2.65
CA ILE A 17 5.46 -7.85 -3.08
C ILE A 17 4.67 -6.67 -3.66
N LEU A 18 4.70 -5.52 -3.01
CA LEU A 18 4.05 -4.29 -3.47
C LEU A 18 4.59 -3.85 -4.83
N ARG A 19 5.92 -3.86 -5.01
CA ARG A 19 6.57 -3.59 -6.30
C ARG A 19 6.13 -4.57 -7.38
N LEU A 20 6.06 -5.87 -7.08
CA LEU A 20 5.58 -6.90 -8.00
C LEU A 20 4.09 -6.74 -8.35
N ALA A 21 3.30 -6.21 -7.43
CA ALA A 21 1.91 -5.82 -7.65
C ALA A 21 1.76 -4.51 -8.44
N THR A 22 2.86 -3.95 -8.97
CA THR A 22 2.90 -2.66 -9.67
C THR A 22 2.37 -1.49 -8.83
N TRP A 23 2.58 -1.59 -7.52
CA TRP A 23 2.27 -0.55 -6.54
C TRP A 23 3.52 -0.27 -5.70
N PRO A 24 4.56 0.33 -6.30
CA PRO A 24 5.85 0.49 -5.64
C PRO A 24 5.78 1.46 -4.46
N LEU A 25 6.54 1.15 -3.41
CA LEU A 25 6.75 2.03 -2.27
C LEU A 25 7.81 3.08 -2.62
N SER A 26 7.46 4.35 -2.57
CA SER A 26 8.43 5.45 -2.64
C SER A 26 9.15 5.54 -1.30
N ARG A 27 10.37 4.99 -1.24
CA ARG A 27 11.17 4.95 -0.01
C ARG A 27 11.51 6.35 0.50
N ILE A 28 11.34 6.57 1.79
CA ILE A 28 11.73 7.80 2.49
C ILE A 28 13.18 7.69 3.01
N GLY A 29 13.71 6.46 3.12
CA GLY A 29 15.08 6.21 3.54
C GLY A 29 15.58 4.83 3.14
N GLN A 30 16.83 4.53 3.51
CA GLN A 30 17.39 3.20 3.34
C GLN A 30 16.73 2.20 4.31
N PRO A 31 16.63 0.91 3.93
CA PRO A 31 16.17 -0.13 4.84
C PRO A 31 17.04 -0.19 6.11
N LYS A 32 16.42 -0.55 7.24
CA LYS A 32 17.07 -0.70 8.55
C LYS A 32 16.56 -1.94 9.25
N GLN A 33 17.39 -2.52 10.10
CA GLN A 33 16.96 -3.60 10.99
C GLN A 33 15.96 -3.07 12.03
N VAL A 34 14.81 -3.74 12.12
CA VAL A 34 13.78 -3.52 13.13
C VAL A 34 13.43 -4.90 13.70
N GLY A 35 13.91 -5.17 14.92
CA GLY A 35 13.85 -6.51 15.50
C GLY A 35 14.63 -7.52 14.65
N ASN A 36 13.93 -8.56 14.17
CA ASN A 36 14.50 -9.64 13.35
C ASN A 36 14.29 -9.45 11.84
N THR A 37 13.81 -8.27 11.41
CA THR A 37 13.41 -8.00 10.03
C THR A 37 14.05 -6.73 9.50
N GLU A 38 14.44 -6.73 8.24
CA GLU A 38 14.84 -5.51 7.55
C GLU A 38 13.58 -4.78 7.05
N ALA A 39 13.35 -3.58 7.56
CA ALA A 39 12.18 -2.77 7.24
C ALA A 39 12.56 -1.44 6.59
N VAL A 40 11.64 -0.88 5.81
CA VAL A 40 11.82 0.39 5.11
C VAL A 40 10.58 1.26 5.28
N ALA A 41 10.82 2.54 5.57
CA ALA A 41 9.78 3.56 5.60
C ALA A 41 9.53 4.11 4.19
N GLY A 42 8.27 4.33 3.83
CA GLY A 42 7.92 4.90 2.54
C GLY A 42 6.46 5.30 2.40
N PHE A 43 6.14 5.77 1.19
CA PHE A 43 4.83 6.24 0.78
C PHE A 43 4.29 5.39 -0.38
N LEU A 44 3.03 4.98 -0.27
CA LEU A 44 2.27 4.35 -1.37
C LEU A 44 1.24 5.33 -1.91
N ASP A 45 1.18 5.46 -3.22
CA ASP A 45 0.18 6.27 -3.92
C ASP A 45 -1.25 5.73 -3.69
N ILE A 46 -2.19 6.62 -3.36
CA ILE A 46 -3.62 6.31 -3.40
C ILE A 46 -4.19 6.88 -4.69
N SER A 47 -4.40 6.01 -5.67
CA SER A 47 -5.11 6.33 -6.90
C SER A 47 -5.97 5.17 -7.37
N TYR A 48 -6.97 5.48 -8.18
CA TYR A 48 -7.82 4.46 -8.80
C TYR A 48 -7.02 3.50 -9.67
N ALA A 49 -5.99 4.01 -10.38
CA ALA A 49 -5.10 3.19 -11.19
C ALA A 49 -4.33 2.17 -10.33
N SER A 50 -3.79 2.60 -9.17
CA SER A 50 -3.12 1.73 -8.22
C SER A 50 -4.07 0.64 -7.68
N LEU A 51 -5.31 1.00 -7.35
CA LEU A 51 -6.34 0.04 -6.93
C LEU A 51 -6.63 -1.02 -8.02
N LEU A 52 -6.80 -0.62 -9.28
CA LEU A 52 -7.07 -1.55 -10.38
C LEU A 52 -5.93 -2.56 -10.57
N ARG A 53 -4.68 -2.10 -10.49
CA ARG A 53 -3.50 -2.97 -10.61
C ARG A 53 -3.45 -4.02 -9.51
N ILE A 54 -3.69 -3.62 -8.27
CA ILE A 54 -3.76 -4.53 -7.12
C ILE A 54 -4.90 -5.54 -7.29
N ARG A 55 -6.09 -5.07 -7.70
CA ARG A 55 -7.24 -5.96 -7.94
C ARG A 55 -6.95 -7.00 -9.01
N TRP A 56 -6.36 -6.58 -10.13
CA TRP A 56 -6.01 -7.50 -11.21
C TRP A 56 -4.99 -8.55 -10.76
N ARG A 57 -3.93 -8.13 -10.07
CA ARG A 57 -2.91 -9.05 -9.52
C ARG A 57 -3.47 -9.99 -8.46
N GLY A 58 -4.37 -9.49 -7.62
CA GLY A 58 -5.00 -10.24 -6.53
C GLY A 58 -6.26 -11.03 -6.94
N ARG A 59 -6.66 -11.01 -8.22
CA ARG A 59 -7.91 -11.61 -8.71
C ARG A 59 -9.15 -11.17 -7.90
N LEU A 60 -9.18 -9.89 -7.54
CA LEU A 60 -10.27 -9.29 -6.78
C LEU A 60 -11.31 -8.70 -7.73
N ASN A 61 -12.51 -9.28 -7.74
CA ASN A 61 -13.58 -8.89 -8.67
C ASN A 61 -14.44 -7.72 -8.17
N GLY A 62 -14.20 -7.22 -6.96
CA GLY A 62 -15.02 -6.16 -6.38
C GLY A 62 -14.41 -5.52 -5.13
N PRO A 63 -15.16 -4.64 -4.45
CA PRO A 63 -14.80 -4.15 -3.13
C PRO A 63 -14.60 -5.31 -2.16
N VAL A 64 -13.54 -5.24 -1.36
CA VAL A 64 -13.28 -6.21 -0.27
C VAL A 64 -13.91 -5.74 1.05
N LEU A 65 -14.27 -4.46 1.13
CA LEU A 65 -14.97 -3.90 2.28
C LEU A 65 -16.46 -4.22 2.17
N TRP A 66 -17.01 -4.82 3.23
CA TRP A 66 -18.40 -5.31 3.32
C TRP A 66 -19.42 -4.20 3.56
N GLN A 67 -18.94 -3.02 3.94
CA GLN A 67 -19.69 -1.78 4.02
C GLN A 67 -18.81 -0.69 3.40
N PRO A 68 -19.37 0.25 2.62
CA PRO A 68 -18.60 1.42 2.28
C PRO A 68 -18.22 2.09 3.60
N VAL A 69 -16.92 2.27 3.83
CA VAL A 69 -16.47 3.20 4.87
C VAL A 69 -16.78 4.59 4.33
N LEU A 70 -18.08 4.93 4.31
CA LEU A 70 -18.56 6.28 4.24
C LEU A 70 -18.07 6.90 5.53
N ILE A 71 -16.86 7.46 5.49
CA ILE A 71 -16.47 8.41 6.51
C ILE A 71 -17.48 9.54 6.35
N GLN A 72 -18.45 9.60 7.26
CA GLN A 72 -19.12 10.85 7.59
C GLN A 72 -18.02 11.78 8.07
N SER A 73 -17.41 12.49 7.13
CA SER A 73 -16.65 13.69 7.45
C SER A 73 -17.70 14.76 7.71
N ALA A 74 -18.11 14.89 8.98
CA ALA A 74 -18.65 16.14 9.47
C ALA A 74 -17.56 17.23 9.37
#